data_AF-A0A813L765-F1
#
_entry.id   AF-A0A813L765-F1
#
_cell.length_a   1.000
_cell.length_b   1.000
_cell.length_c   1.000
_cell.angle_alpha   90.00
_cell.angle_beta   90.00
_cell.angle_gamma   90.00
#
_symmetry.space_group_name_H-M   'P 1'
#
loop_
_entity.id
_entity.type
_entity.pdbx_description
1 polymer ?
#
loop_
_entity_poly.entity_id
_entity_poly.type
_entity_poly.pdbx_seq_one_letter_code
_entity_poly.pdbx_strand_id
1 'polypeptide(L)'
;MTAQSVHVPNAMQHYDSQTDLALQQFKGRLSENRAARAQEMCERASEMAQQRLAAILSGGQLRPTGAPVGAGQAGGHLLAEEGAEDPEHPVSNCAGQPLQLQHALAGLVDRDGLDAMVSALTDGGRDSDVRRLTELRHETVSSEWLWALDPRAPASLEPDAHVAAVRLRLGASFATEPLLCRACRGTLDPSGYHAFCCAPGESTRGHNDVRDCLFDLARLADSTAEREVLGLLDAAPGLRPADVLTSAASPGLTSALDVGVASPDAANAGADCAEAMRVRKRATYARFLPALLAEGVEYRPLVWSCWGREHPDTTAALTQLARQAARRRGASDYRPLLRRARARIGAAIARRAAGMLRACMPTQLRE
;
A
#
# COMPACT_ATOMS: atom_id res chain seq x y z
N MET A 1 13.37 -58.06 -0.12
CA MET A 1 14.38 -57.14 0.45
C MET A 1 13.71 -56.36 1.57
N THR A 2 13.92 -56.76 2.81
CA THR A 2 13.40 -56.08 4.01
C THR A 2 14.29 -54.87 4.29
N ALA A 3 13.71 -53.67 4.25
CA ALA A 3 14.41 -52.46 4.62
C ALA A 3 14.79 -52.52 6.11
N GLN A 4 16.09 -52.62 6.41
CA GLN A 4 16.59 -52.45 7.77
C GLN A 4 16.31 -50.99 8.19
N SER A 5 15.42 -50.80 9.15
CA SER A 5 15.16 -49.48 9.73
C SER A 5 16.41 -49.02 10.49
N VAL A 6 17.06 -47.98 9.99
CA VAL A 6 18.16 -47.32 10.71
C VAL A 6 17.55 -46.59 11.91
N HIS A 7 17.69 -47.17 13.10
CA HIS A 7 17.31 -46.51 14.34
C HIS A 7 18.45 -45.58 14.77
N VAL A 8 18.22 -44.26 14.75
CA VAL A 8 19.14 -43.27 15.30
C VAL A 8 18.67 -42.94 16.73
N PRO A 9 19.35 -43.43 17.78
CA PRO A 9 18.99 -43.10 19.16
C PRO A 9 19.06 -41.58 19.37
N ASN A 10 18.12 -41.03 20.14
CA ASN A 10 18.06 -39.62 20.52
C ASN A 10 17.91 -38.61 19.36
N ALA A 11 17.47 -39.06 18.17
CA ALA A 11 17.29 -38.19 17.01
C ALA A 11 16.38 -36.97 17.31
N MET A 12 15.29 -37.18 18.06
CA MET A 12 14.38 -36.09 18.45
C MET A 12 15.01 -35.10 19.43
N GLN A 13 15.72 -35.58 20.45
CA GLN A 13 16.42 -34.70 21.39
C GLN A 13 17.49 -33.85 20.69
N HIS A 14 18.18 -34.43 19.70
CA HIS A 14 19.15 -33.68 18.90
C HIS A 14 18.47 -32.63 18.02
N TYR A 15 17.33 -32.96 17.41
CA TYR A 15 16.53 -32.01 16.62
C TYR A 15 16.03 -30.83 17.46
N ASP A 16 15.49 -31.11 18.66
CA ASP A 16 15.00 -30.09 19.58
C ASP A 16 16.15 -29.17 20.01
N SER A 17 17.30 -29.74 20.40
CA SER A 17 18.49 -28.97 20.76
C SER A 17 19.01 -28.08 19.63
N GLN A 18 19.01 -28.57 18.39
CA GLN A 18 19.41 -27.77 17.22
C GLN A 18 18.43 -26.62 16.96
N THR A 19 17.13 -26.88 17.13
CA THR A 19 16.08 -25.88 16.93
C THR A 19 16.16 -24.79 17.99
N ASP A 20 16.38 -25.15 19.26
CA ASP A 20 16.60 -24.19 20.35
C ASP A 20 17.83 -23.32 20.11
N LEU A 21 18.94 -23.93 19.69
CA LEU A 21 20.16 -23.19 19.35
C LEU A 21 19.93 -22.23 18.19
N ALA A 22 19.25 -22.68 17.13
CA ALA A 22 18.92 -21.84 15.98
C ALA A 22 18.01 -20.66 16.37
N LEU A 23 17.01 -20.90 17.23
CA LEU A 23 16.13 -19.85 17.73
C LEU A 23 16.89 -18.84 18.61
N GLN A 24 17.80 -19.31 19.47
CA GLN A 24 18.66 -18.42 20.25
C GLN A 24 19.56 -17.55 19.37
N GLN A 25 20.22 -18.15 18.37
CA GLN A 25 21.04 -17.42 17.41
C GLN A 25 20.24 -16.41 16.59
N PHE A 26 19.02 -16.79 16.17
CA PHE A 26 18.10 -15.91 15.46
C PHE A 26 17.70 -14.71 16.33
N LYS A 27 17.26 -14.96 17.57
CA LYS A 27 16.89 -13.90 18.53
C LYS A 27 18.05 -12.97 18.85
N GLY A 28 19.28 -13.49 18.93
CA GLY A 28 20.48 -12.68 19.17
C GLY A 28 20.80 -11.67 18.07
N ARG A 29 20.15 -11.77 16.89
CA ARG A 29 20.27 -10.79 15.80
C ARG A 29 19.17 -9.74 15.80
N LEU A 30 18.18 -9.86 16.69
CA LEU A 30 17.03 -8.97 16.76
C LEU A 30 17.15 -8.03 17.97
N SER A 31 16.53 -6.87 17.85
CA SER A 31 16.22 -6.02 19.00
C SER A 31 15.41 -6.78 20.05
N GLU A 32 15.56 -6.39 21.32
CA GLU A 32 14.97 -7.09 22.47
C GLU A 32 13.45 -7.32 22.31
N ASN A 33 12.71 -6.29 21.91
CA ASN A 33 11.27 -6.37 21.68
C ASN A 33 10.91 -7.35 20.55
N ARG A 34 11.68 -7.38 19.46
CA ARG A 34 11.43 -8.29 18.33
C ARG A 34 11.88 -9.72 18.66
N ALA A 35 12.93 -9.89 19.45
CA ALA A 35 13.36 -11.19 19.95
C ALA A 35 12.30 -11.83 20.87
N ALA A 36 11.65 -11.03 21.73
CA ALA A 36 10.52 -11.48 22.55
C ALA A 36 9.32 -11.88 21.67
N ARG A 37 9.00 -11.07 20.66
CA ARG A 37 7.91 -11.40 19.72
C ARG A 37 8.18 -12.66 18.90
N ALA A 38 9.43 -12.89 18.48
CA ALA A 38 9.83 -14.11 17.79
C ALA A 38 9.63 -15.35 18.67
N GLN A 39 9.97 -15.26 19.96
CA GLN A 39 9.74 -16.32 20.94
C GLN A 39 8.26 -16.68 21.03
N GLU A 40 7.39 -15.69 21.23
CA GLU A 40 5.93 -15.89 21.31
C GLU A 40 5.37 -16.54 20.03
N MET A 41 5.86 -16.12 18.85
CA MET A 41 5.46 -16.71 17.57
C MET A 41 5.85 -18.19 17.46
N CYS A 42 7.07 -18.54 17.87
CA CYS A 42 7.57 -19.92 17.86
C CYS A 42 6.83 -20.80 18.88
N GLU A 43 6.56 -20.29 20.08
CA GLU A 43 5.77 -20.98 21.11
C GLU A 43 4.35 -21.29 20.60
N ARG A 44 3.66 -20.28 20.06
CA ARG A 44 2.33 -20.48 19.47
C ARG A 44 2.34 -21.47 18.31
N ALA A 45 3.37 -21.43 17.47
CA ALA A 45 3.50 -22.38 16.37
C ALA A 45 3.74 -23.81 16.86
N SER A 46 4.53 -23.98 17.94
CA SER A 46 4.75 -25.26 18.61
C SER A 46 3.44 -25.81 19.19
N GLU A 47 2.68 -24.98 19.91
CA GLU A 47 1.36 -25.36 20.44
C GLU A 47 0.40 -25.80 19.32
N MET A 48 0.34 -25.04 18.22
CA MET A 48 -0.48 -25.39 17.05
C MET A 48 -0.03 -26.72 16.42
N ALA A 49 1.28 -26.98 16.36
CA ALA A 49 1.81 -28.23 15.83
C ALA A 49 1.47 -29.42 16.74
N GLN A 50 1.57 -29.25 18.07
CA GLN A 50 1.19 -30.27 19.05
C GLN A 50 -0.31 -30.58 19.01
N GLN A 51 -1.16 -29.56 18.91
CA GLN A 51 -2.60 -29.73 18.74
C GLN A 51 -2.93 -30.49 17.44
N ARG A 52 -2.22 -30.19 16.34
CA ARG A 52 -2.37 -30.91 15.07
C ARG A 52 -1.97 -32.38 15.21
N LEU A 53 -0.84 -32.66 15.83
CA LEU A 53 -0.37 -34.02 16.08
C LEU A 53 -1.36 -34.80 16.95
N ALA A 54 -1.85 -34.19 18.04
CA ALA A 54 -2.81 -34.81 18.95
C ALA A 54 -4.10 -35.20 18.22
N ALA A 55 -4.62 -34.32 17.35
CA ALA A 55 -5.81 -34.61 16.56
C ALA A 55 -5.59 -35.73 15.53
N ILE A 56 -4.41 -35.77 14.88
CA ILE A 56 -4.03 -36.86 13.97
C ILE A 56 -4.02 -38.19 14.72
N LEU A 57 -3.39 -38.22 15.90
CA LEU A 57 -3.30 -39.42 16.74
C LEU A 57 -4.67 -39.87 17.27
N SER A 58 -5.59 -38.95 17.54
CA SER A 58 -6.95 -39.27 17.98
C SER A 58 -7.90 -39.66 16.85
N GLY A 59 -7.40 -39.86 15.62
CA GLY A 59 -8.22 -40.18 14.44
C GLY A 59 -9.11 -39.02 13.97
N GLY A 60 -8.89 -37.82 14.51
CA GLY A 60 -9.61 -36.62 14.11
C GLY A 60 -9.11 -36.14 12.75
N GLN A 61 -9.97 -36.11 11.75
CA GLN A 61 -9.72 -35.26 10.59
C GLN A 61 -9.82 -33.81 11.03
N LEU A 62 -8.69 -33.21 11.41
CA LEU A 62 -8.56 -31.75 11.30
C LEU A 62 -8.73 -31.45 9.82
N ARG A 63 -9.93 -30.96 9.44
CA ARG A 63 -10.05 -30.22 8.19
C ARG A 63 -8.93 -29.20 8.22
N PRO A 64 -8.04 -29.17 7.21
CA PRO A 64 -7.07 -28.09 7.14
C PRO A 64 -7.87 -26.80 7.26
N THR A 65 -7.43 -25.89 8.14
CA THR A 65 -7.96 -24.51 8.22
C THR A 65 -7.54 -23.72 6.97
N GLY A 66 -7.69 -24.32 5.79
CA GLY A 66 -7.07 -23.96 4.54
C GLY A 66 -7.81 -24.65 3.38
N ALA A 67 -9.12 -24.47 3.38
CA ALA A 67 -9.93 -24.21 2.19
C ALA A 67 -11.34 -23.91 2.71
N PRO A 68 -11.92 -22.73 2.47
CA PRO A 68 -13.35 -22.74 2.32
C PRO A 68 -13.60 -23.64 1.10
N VAL A 69 -14.20 -24.82 1.33
CA VAL A 69 -15.18 -25.33 0.36
C VAL A 69 -16.38 -24.39 0.48
N GLY A 70 -16.16 -23.13 0.14
CA GLY A 70 -17.11 -22.05 0.27
C GLY A 70 -17.47 -21.70 -1.14
N ALA A 71 -18.62 -22.22 -1.59
CA ALA A 71 -19.48 -21.63 -2.61
C ALA A 71 -18.74 -20.69 -3.56
N GLY A 72 -17.78 -21.23 -4.32
CA GLY A 72 -17.20 -20.54 -5.44
C GLY A 72 -18.30 -20.49 -6.49
N GLN A 73 -19.16 -19.47 -6.42
CA GLN A 73 -19.97 -19.12 -7.56
C GLN A 73 -19.02 -18.95 -8.74
N ALA A 74 -19.36 -19.65 -9.84
CA ALA A 74 -18.77 -19.47 -11.14
C ALA A 74 -18.73 -17.97 -11.47
N GLY A 75 -17.58 -17.33 -11.30
CA GLY A 75 -17.44 -15.88 -11.39
C GLY A 75 -16.19 -15.32 -10.73
N GLY A 76 -15.75 -15.89 -9.60
CA GLY A 76 -14.54 -15.42 -8.89
C GLY A 76 -13.23 -15.60 -9.65
N HIS A 77 -13.21 -16.51 -10.64
CA HIS A 77 -12.08 -16.81 -11.51
C HIS A 77 -12.19 -16.15 -12.91
N LEU A 78 -13.19 -15.31 -13.18
CA LEU A 78 -13.36 -14.72 -14.52
C LEU A 78 -12.38 -13.59 -14.83
N LEU A 79 -11.56 -13.17 -13.86
CA LEU A 79 -10.46 -12.24 -14.09
C LEU A 79 -9.24 -12.84 -13.39
N ALA A 80 -8.31 -13.39 -14.16
CA ALA A 80 -6.97 -13.66 -13.66
C ALA A 80 -6.42 -12.32 -13.11
N GLU A 81 -5.92 -12.33 -11.87
CA GLU A 81 -5.22 -11.16 -11.36
C GLU A 81 -3.83 -11.14 -11.99
N GLU A 82 -3.52 -10.02 -12.64
CA GLU A 82 -2.23 -9.80 -13.33
C GLU A 82 -1.07 -10.04 -12.36
N GLY A 83 -0.06 -10.80 -12.78
CA GLY A 83 1.09 -11.16 -11.95
C GLY A 83 0.87 -12.38 -11.06
N ALA A 84 -0.33 -12.96 -10.99
CA ALA A 84 -0.59 -14.19 -10.20
C ALA A 84 0.16 -15.44 -10.72
N GLU A 85 0.77 -15.37 -11.89
CA GLU A 85 1.73 -16.36 -12.39
C GLU A 85 3.08 -16.34 -11.66
N ASP A 86 3.45 -15.22 -11.02
CA ASP A 86 4.66 -15.11 -10.23
C ASP A 86 4.44 -15.72 -8.83
N PRO A 87 5.29 -16.67 -8.38
CA PRO A 87 5.19 -17.25 -7.04
C PRO A 87 5.37 -16.23 -5.90
N GLU A 88 6.01 -15.10 -6.15
CA GLU A 88 6.20 -14.00 -5.19
C GLU A 88 4.99 -13.04 -5.14
N HIS A 89 4.04 -13.18 -6.07
CA HIS A 89 2.85 -12.34 -6.08
C HIS A 89 1.99 -12.57 -4.82
N PRO A 90 1.46 -11.52 -4.17
CA PRO A 90 0.68 -11.66 -2.94
C PRO A 90 -0.52 -12.59 -3.08
N VAL A 91 -1.12 -12.68 -4.27
CA VAL A 91 -2.25 -13.55 -4.57
C VAL A 91 -1.85 -15.03 -4.64
N SER A 92 -0.66 -15.32 -5.15
CA SER A 92 -0.05 -16.66 -5.18
C SER A 92 0.24 -17.17 -3.76
N ASN A 93 0.55 -16.25 -2.84
CA ASN A 93 0.78 -16.53 -1.42
C ASN A 93 -0.50 -16.55 -0.55
N CYS A 94 -1.66 -16.09 -1.07
CA CYS A 94 -2.87 -15.86 -0.26
C CYS A 94 -3.97 -16.93 -0.39
N ALA A 95 -3.72 -18.07 -1.04
CA ALA A 95 -4.67 -19.18 -1.08
C ALA A 95 -4.77 -19.91 0.28
N GLY A 96 -5.32 -19.25 1.30
CA GLY A 96 -5.80 -19.87 2.55
C GLY A 96 -4.73 -20.48 3.47
N GLN A 97 -3.45 -20.23 3.25
CA GLN A 97 -2.40 -20.70 4.14
C GLN A 97 -2.30 -19.74 5.34
N PRO A 98 -2.38 -20.22 6.60
CA PRO A 98 -2.05 -19.38 7.75
C PRO A 98 -0.61 -18.89 7.55
N LEU A 99 -0.39 -17.57 7.71
CA LEU A 99 0.93 -16.92 7.65
C LEU A 99 1.99 -17.88 8.16
N GLN A 100 2.78 -18.46 7.25
CA GLN A 100 3.76 -19.46 7.62
C GLN A 100 4.71 -18.80 8.61
N LEU A 101 5.02 -19.46 9.73
CA LEU A 101 5.88 -18.94 10.80
C LEU A 101 7.14 -18.27 10.20
N GLN A 102 7.71 -18.90 9.17
CA GLN A 102 8.82 -18.36 8.38
C GLN A 102 8.58 -16.92 7.88
N HIS A 103 7.43 -16.62 7.27
CA HIS A 103 7.12 -15.28 6.76
C HIS A 103 6.99 -14.27 7.91
N ALA A 104 6.38 -14.67 9.03
CA ALA A 104 6.28 -13.81 10.20
C ALA A 104 7.66 -13.49 10.81
N LEU A 105 8.54 -14.49 10.90
CA LEU A 105 9.91 -14.33 11.39
C LEU A 105 10.77 -13.51 10.42
N ALA A 106 10.66 -13.73 9.11
CA ALA A 106 11.33 -12.92 8.09
C ALA A 106 10.92 -11.45 8.21
N GLY A 107 9.63 -11.18 8.39
CA GLY A 107 9.14 -9.81 8.62
C GLY A 107 9.71 -9.16 9.90
N LEU A 108 10.11 -9.92 10.92
CA LEU A 108 10.81 -9.34 12.08
C LEU A 108 12.24 -8.95 11.71
N VAL A 109 12.97 -9.81 10.97
CA VAL A 109 14.32 -9.53 10.49
C VAL A 109 14.33 -8.30 9.59
N ASP A 110 13.40 -8.23 8.63
CA ASP A 110 13.32 -7.10 7.68
C ASP A 110 13.05 -5.79 8.41
N ARG A 111 12.20 -5.80 9.44
CA ARG A 111 11.90 -4.62 10.25
C ARG A 111 13.07 -4.19 11.14
N ASP A 112 13.88 -5.12 11.62
CA ASP A 112 15.09 -4.83 12.41
C ASP A 112 16.19 -4.27 11.50
N GLY A 113 16.41 -4.91 10.34
CA GLY A 113 17.33 -4.42 9.30
C GLY A 113 16.94 -3.04 8.76
N LEU A 114 15.65 -2.78 8.58
CA LEU A 114 15.15 -1.47 8.19
C LEU A 114 15.41 -0.40 9.26
N ASP A 115 15.20 -0.71 10.55
CA ASP A 115 15.50 0.26 11.61
C ASP A 115 17.00 0.59 11.66
N ALA A 116 17.86 -0.42 11.50
CA ALA A 116 19.31 -0.20 11.41
C ALA A 116 19.68 0.67 10.20
N MET A 117 19.06 0.43 9.04
CA MET A 117 19.26 1.23 7.83
C MET A 117 18.80 2.68 8.03
N VAL A 118 17.63 2.89 8.64
CA VAL A 118 17.11 4.23 8.94
C VAL A 118 18.03 4.95 9.94
N SER A 119 18.54 4.27 10.96
CA SER A 119 19.51 4.84 11.90
C SER A 119 20.78 5.28 11.17
N ALA A 120 21.37 4.40 10.34
CA ALA A 120 22.58 4.72 9.60
C ALA A 120 22.40 5.90 8.62
N LEU A 121 21.24 5.99 7.97
CA LEU A 121 20.89 7.13 7.11
C LEU A 121 20.70 8.42 7.92
N THR A 122 20.11 8.33 9.11
CA THR A 122 19.94 9.46 10.03
C THR A 122 21.30 9.98 10.48
N ASP A 123 22.20 9.09 10.91
CA ASP A 123 23.57 9.44 11.32
C ASP A 123 24.39 10.04 10.16
N GLY A 124 24.09 9.60 8.92
CA GLY A 124 24.66 10.14 7.69
C GLY A 124 24.01 11.43 7.17
N GLY A 125 23.02 12.01 7.86
CA GLY A 125 22.32 13.22 7.43
C GLY A 125 21.51 13.06 6.14
N ARG A 126 21.06 11.85 5.83
CA ARG A 126 20.31 11.50 4.60
C ARG A 126 18.80 11.64 4.82
N ASP A 127 18.35 12.82 5.23
CA ASP A 127 16.98 13.04 5.73
C ASP A 127 15.88 12.65 4.74
N SER A 128 16.06 12.90 3.44
CA SER A 128 15.05 12.55 2.43
C SER A 128 14.91 11.04 2.26
N ASP A 129 16.00 10.27 2.40
CA ASP A 129 15.95 8.81 2.39
C ASP A 129 15.26 8.27 3.64
N VAL A 130 15.52 8.89 4.80
CA VAL A 130 14.83 8.56 6.06
C VAL A 130 13.32 8.77 5.90
N ARG A 131 12.90 9.92 5.34
CA ARG A 131 11.49 10.22 5.05
C ARG A 131 10.88 9.21 4.06
N ARG A 132 11.58 8.89 2.98
CA ARG A 132 11.14 7.87 2.00
C ARG A 132 10.93 6.51 2.67
N LEU A 133 11.90 6.00 3.42
CA LEU A 133 11.79 4.69 4.06
C LEU A 133 10.70 4.67 5.13
N THR A 134 10.53 5.77 5.87
CA THR A 134 9.46 5.92 6.85
C THR A 134 8.07 5.87 6.20
N GLU A 135 7.91 6.47 5.02
CA GLU A 135 6.67 6.40 4.26
C GLU A 135 6.46 4.99 3.68
N LEU A 136 7.48 4.41 3.03
CA LEU A 136 7.40 3.11 2.35
C LEU A 136 7.15 1.92 3.27
N ARG A 137 7.57 2.00 4.54
CA ARG A 137 7.35 0.92 5.53
C ARG A 137 5.93 0.86 6.09
N HIS A 138 5.10 1.86 5.80
CA HIS A 138 3.75 1.91 6.33
C HIS A 138 2.87 0.81 5.71
N GLU A 139 2.07 0.13 6.52
CA GLU A 139 1.30 -1.06 6.11
C GLU A 139 0.25 -0.81 5.02
N THR A 140 -0.18 0.45 4.86
CA THR A 140 -1.14 0.84 3.82
C THR A 140 -0.49 1.05 2.46
N VAL A 141 0.84 1.11 2.37
CA VAL A 141 1.53 1.30 1.10
C VAL A 141 1.35 0.04 0.25
N SER A 142 0.72 0.19 -0.91
CA SER A 142 0.61 -0.89 -1.88
C SER A 142 1.91 -1.02 -2.68
N SER A 143 2.44 -2.24 -2.75
CA SER A 143 3.53 -2.62 -3.67
C SER A 143 3.01 -3.35 -4.92
N GLU A 144 1.70 -3.56 -5.04
CA GLU A 144 1.07 -4.31 -6.15
C GLU A 144 1.36 -3.68 -7.52
N TRP A 145 1.56 -2.36 -7.57
CA TRP A 145 1.89 -1.68 -8.83
C TRP A 145 3.23 -2.11 -9.43
N LEU A 146 4.12 -2.74 -8.66
CA LEU A 146 5.35 -3.34 -9.18
C LEU A 146 5.06 -4.43 -10.22
N TRP A 147 3.86 -5.03 -10.17
CA TRP A 147 3.39 -6.04 -11.12
C TRP A 147 2.57 -5.44 -12.28
N ALA A 148 2.38 -4.11 -12.31
CA ALA A 148 1.61 -3.43 -13.35
C ALA A 148 2.43 -3.27 -14.66
N LEU A 149 2.93 -4.37 -15.19
CA LEU A 149 3.81 -4.45 -16.36
C LEU A 149 3.08 -4.90 -17.63
N ASP A 150 1.92 -5.54 -17.53
CA ASP A 150 1.16 -5.96 -18.70
C ASP A 150 0.61 -4.71 -19.41
N PRO A 151 1.02 -4.38 -20.66
CA PRO A 151 0.52 -3.21 -21.39
C PRO A 151 -0.99 -3.26 -21.69
N ARG A 152 -1.64 -4.41 -21.53
CA ARG A 152 -3.09 -4.60 -21.71
C ARG A 152 -3.87 -4.36 -20.43
N ALA A 153 -3.18 -4.27 -19.29
CA ALA A 153 -3.77 -4.00 -18.00
C ALA A 153 -4.29 -2.57 -17.90
N PRO A 154 -5.48 -2.34 -17.31
CA PRO A 154 -5.96 -0.99 -17.03
C PRO A 154 -5.11 -0.23 -15.98
N ALA A 155 -4.17 -0.91 -15.31
CA ALA A 155 -3.24 -0.32 -14.35
C ALA A 155 -1.80 -0.17 -14.90
N SER A 156 -1.54 -0.54 -16.16
CA SER A 156 -0.19 -0.68 -16.70
C SER A 156 0.66 0.59 -16.62
N LEU A 157 1.92 0.43 -16.25
CA LEU A 157 2.92 1.50 -16.30
C LEU A 157 3.75 1.37 -17.57
N GLU A 158 3.99 2.49 -18.24
CA GLU A 158 4.94 2.58 -19.34
C GLU A 158 6.34 2.14 -18.84
N PRO A 159 7.14 1.39 -19.62
CA PRO A 159 8.41 0.82 -19.15
C PRO A 159 9.34 1.85 -18.49
N ASP A 160 9.53 3.00 -19.14
CA ASP A 160 10.36 4.08 -18.60
C ASP A 160 9.77 4.69 -17.32
N ALA A 161 8.44 4.67 -17.17
CA ALA A 161 7.77 5.21 -15.98
C ALA A 161 7.91 4.22 -14.83
N HIS A 162 7.79 2.93 -15.12
CA HIS A 162 8.07 1.85 -14.19
C HIS A 162 9.52 1.92 -13.68
N VAL A 163 10.52 1.98 -14.57
CA VAL A 163 11.94 2.07 -14.18
C VAL A 163 12.19 3.31 -13.32
N ALA A 164 11.67 4.47 -13.71
CA ALA A 164 11.82 5.69 -12.92
C ALA A 164 11.17 5.59 -11.53
N ALA A 165 9.95 5.04 -11.45
CA ALA A 165 9.25 4.85 -10.18
C ALA A 165 9.97 3.86 -9.26
N VAL A 166 10.50 2.76 -9.80
CA VAL A 166 11.30 1.79 -9.06
C VAL A 166 12.59 2.43 -8.54
N ARG A 167 13.33 3.16 -9.39
CA ARG A 167 14.55 3.89 -8.97
C ARG A 167 14.26 4.90 -7.85
N LEU A 168 13.18 5.69 -7.97
CA LEU A 168 12.72 6.60 -6.92
C LEU A 168 12.43 5.85 -5.61
N ARG A 169 11.70 4.72 -5.69
CA ARG A 169 11.35 3.88 -4.53
C ARG A 169 12.58 3.30 -3.84
N LEU A 170 13.60 2.90 -4.61
CA LEU A 170 14.87 2.40 -4.10
C LEU A 170 15.78 3.51 -3.54
N GLY A 171 15.52 4.77 -3.90
CA GLY A 171 16.42 5.89 -3.62
C GLY A 171 17.71 5.83 -4.45
N ALA A 172 17.65 5.19 -5.62
CA ALA A 172 18.76 5.12 -6.54
C ALA A 172 18.98 6.47 -7.22
N SER A 173 20.25 6.90 -7.30
CA SER A 173 20.59 8.16 -7.95
C SER A 173 20.25 8.14 -9.45
N PHE A 174 19.76 9.27 -9.95
CA PHE A 174 19.50 9.56 -11.36
C PHE A 174 20.66 10.26 -12.05
N ALA A 175 21.59 10.81 -11.26
CA ALA A 175 22.76 11.51 -11.75
C ALA A 175 23.95 11.28 -10.81
N THR A 176 25.14 11.25 -11.39
CA THR A 176 26.42 11.23 -10.65
C THR A 176 26.90 12.64 -10.31
N GLU A 177 26.36 13.66 -11.00
CA GLU A 177 26.71 15.07 -10.84
C GLU A 177 25.47 15.90 -10.50
N PRO A 178 25.63 17.06 -9.82
CA PRO A 178 24.52 17.98 -9.56
C PRO A 178 23.89 18.47 -10.87
N LEU A 179 22.58 18.28 -11.00
CA LEU A 179 21.81 18.74 -12.16
C LEU A 179 20.97 19.97 -11.81
N LEU A 180 20.71 20.82 -12.80
CA LEU A 180 19.74 21.91 -12.67
C LEU A 180 18.35 21.44 -13.07
N CYS A 181 17.38 21.73 -12.23
CA CYS A 181 15.97 21.49 -12.47
C CYS A 181 15.50 22.32 -13.66
N ARG A 182 14.89 21.67 -14.64
CA ARG A 182 14.35 22.35 -15.81
C ARG A 182 13.15 23.25 -15.48
N ALA A 183 12.41 22.90 -14.43
CA ALA A 183 11.20 23.62 -14.03
C ALA A 183 11.50 24.88 -13.21
N CYS A 184 12.31 24.79 -12.15
CA CYS A 184 12.61 25.94 -11.26
C CYS A 184 14.05 26.47 -11.35
N ARG A 185 14.94 25.81 -12.11
CA ARG A 185 16.38 26.11 -12.18
C ARG A 185 17.19 25.88 -10.90
N GLY A 186 16.57 25.41 -9.82
CA GLY A 186 17.26 24.96 -8.61
C GLY A 186 18.03 23.64 -8.82
N THR A 187 18.90 23.29 -7.88
CA THR A 187 19.64 22.02 -7.92
C THR A 187 18.70 20.83 -7.66
N LEU A 188 18.79 19.80 -8.50
CA LEU A 188 18.15 18.52 -8.28
C LEU A 188 18.97 17.69 -7.29
N ASP A 189 18.30 17.10 -6.31
CA ASP A 189 18.91 16.06 -5.52
C ASP A 189 19.18 14.83 -6.41
N PRO A 190 20.29 14.10 -6.18
CA PRO A 190 20.62 12.93 -6.99
C PRO A 190 19.50 11.88 -7.05
N SER A 191 18.70 11.76 -5.98
CA SER A 191 17.60 10.80 -5.88
C SER A 191 16.28 11.29 -6.52
N GLY A 192 16.20 12.54 -6.98
CA GLY A 192 15.08 13.09 -7.73
C GLY A 192 13.85 13.52 -6.90
N TYR A 193 13.94 13.59 -5.57
CA TYR A 193 12.81 13.93 -4.69
C TYR A 193 12.32 15.38 -4.83
N HIS A 194 13.20 16.29 -5.24
CA HIS A 194 12.87 17.67 -5.62
C HIS A 194 11.68 17.72 -6.58
N ALA A 195 11.59 16.75 -7.48
CA ALA A 195 10.53 16.68 -8.47
C ALA A 195 9.13 16.69 -7.85
N PHE A 196 8.96 16.07 -6.68
CA PHE A 196 7.66 15.98 -5.97
C PHE A 196 7.10 17.33 -5.52
N CYS A 197 7.93 18.38 -5.49
CA CYS A 197 7.53 19.72 -5.12
C CYS A 197 7.59 20.73 -6.28
N CYS A 198 8.20 20.36 -7.42
CA CYS A 198 8.58 21.31 -8.45
C CYS A 198 7.84 21.16 -9.80
N ALA A 199 7.07 20.09 -10.00
CA ALA A 199 6.38 19.81 -11.26
C ALA A 199 4.85 19.93 -11.13
N PRO A 200 4.28 21.16 -11.04
CA PRO A 200 2.85 21.34 -10.79
C PRO A 200 1.96 20.76 -11.90
N GLY A 201 2.36 20.88 -13.18
CA GLY A 201 1.57 20.35 -14.29
C GLY A 201 1.44 18.83 -14.26
N GLU A 202 2.54 18.11 -13.99
CA GLU A 202 2.53 16.65 -13.81
C GLU A 202 1.84 16.25 -12.50
N SER A 203 2.00 17.05 -11.44
CA SER A 203 1.30 16.85 -10.17
C SER A 203 -0.21 16.85 -10.37
N THR A 204 -0.75 17.82 -11.10
CA THR A 204 -2.20 17.92 -11.40
C THR A 204 -2.67 16.77 -12.28
N ARG A 205 -1.91 16.40 -13.32
CA ARG A 205 -2.26 15.24 -14.16
C ARG A 205 -2.32 13.94 -13.35
N GLY A 206 -1.30 13.67 -12.54
CA GLY A 206 -1.30 12.48 -11.68
C GLY A 206 -2.35 12.51 -10.56
N HIS A 207 -2.72 13.70 -10.05
CA HIS A 207 -3.87 13.85 -9.14
C HIS A 207 -5.16 13.41 -9.85
N ASN A 208 -5.39 13.86 -11.09
CA ASN A 208 -6.55 13.46 -11.88
C ASN A 208 -6.58 11.95 -12.14
N ASP A 209 -5.43 11.31 -12.39
CA ASP A 209 -5.35 9.85 -12.55
C ASP A 209 -5.78 9.10 -11.27
N VAL A 210 -5.35 9.58 -10.09
CA VAL A 210 -5.77 9.02 -8.79
C VAL A 210 -7.26 9.23 -8.58
N ARG A 211 -7.78 10.42 -8.89
CA ARG A 211 -9.23 10.71 -8.85
C ARG A 211 -9.99 9.74 -9.75
N ASP A 212 -9.55 9.51 -10.98
CA ASP A 212 -10.27 8.65 -11.92
C ASP A 212 -10.27 7.18 -11.44
N CYS A 213 -9.19 6.70 -10.82
CA CYS A 213 -9.16 5.39 -10.17
C CYS A 213 -10.15 5.31 -8.99
N LEU A 214 -10.23 6.36 -8.17
CA LEU A 214 -11.20 6.46 -7.07
C LEU A 214 -12.64 6.50 -7.61
N PHE A 215 -12.87 7.28 -8.67
CA PHE A 215 -14.16 7.43 -9.31
C PHE A 215 -14.67 6.09 -9.84
N ASP A 216 -13.81 5.29 -10.48
CA ASP A 216 -14.18 3.96 -10.94
C ASP A 216 -14.67 3.07 -9.80
N LEU A 217 -13.97 3.06 -8.66
CA LEU A 217 -14.44 2.32 -7.47
C LEU A 217 -15.77 2.89 -6.95
N ALA A 218 -15.89 4.21 -6.89
CA ALA A 218 -17.12 4.88 -6.45
C ALA A 218 -18.29 4.51 -7.36
N ARG A 219 -18.11 4.44 -8.69
CA ARG A 219 -19.13 4.01 -9.66
C ARG A 219 -19.61 2.58 -9.47
N LEU A 220 -18.75 1.70 -8.95
CA LEU A 220 -19.17 0.33 -8.59
C LEU A 220 -20.08 0.31 -7.37
N ALA A 221 -19.84 1.23 -6.44
CA ALA A 221 -20.60 1.38 -5.20
C ALA A 221 -21.83 2.28 -5.34
N ASP A 222 -21.82 3.19 -6.30
CA ASP A 222 -22.78 4.24 -6.49
C ASP A 222 -22.87 4.65 -7.97
N SER A 223 -23.96 4.23 -8.61
CA SER A 223 -24.25 4.54 -10.01
C SER A 223 -24.64 6.01 -10.24
N THR A 224 -24.73 6.84 -9.20
CA THR A 224 -24.90 8.30 -9.32
C THR A 224 -23.63 9.05 -8.91
N ALA A 225 -22.50 8.37 -8.71
CA ALA A 225 -21.24 9.08 -8.46
C ALA A 225 -20.88 9.97 -9.65
N GLU A 226 -20.38 11.17 -9.36
CA GLU A 226 -20.02 12.22 -10.32
C GLU A 226 -18.59 12.76 -10.07
N ARG A 227 -17.98 13.36 -11.11
CA ARG A 227 -16.63 13.98 -11.03
C ARG A 227 -16.74 15.50 -11.09
N GLU A 228 -15.90 16.19 -10.33
CA GLU A 228 -15.73 17.65 -10.37
C GLU A 228 -17.06 18.44 -10.31
N VAL A 229 -17.97 18.06 -9.42
CA VAL A 229 -19.32 18.63 -9.36
C VAL A 229 -19.29 20.11 -8.97
N LEU A 230 -19.99 20.93 -9.76
CA LEU A 230 -20.24 22.35 -9.51
C LEU A 230 -21.59 22.55 -8.81
N GLY A 231 -21.79 23.73 -8.20
CA GLY A 231 -23.11 24.10 -7.68
C GLY A 231 -23.53 23.34 -6.42
N LEU A 232 -22.60 22.71 -5.70
CA LEU A 232 -22.89 22.06 -4.41
C LEU A 232 -23.26 23.04 -3.29
N LEU A 233 -23.08 24.34 -3.52
CA LEU A 233 -23.41 25.41 -2.59
C LEU A 233 -23.98 26.59 -3.38
N ASP A 234 -25.22 26.96 -3.09
CA ASP A 234 -25.86 28.14 -3.69
C ASP A 234 -25.10 29.44 -3.39
N ALA A 235 -24.54 29.54 -2.19
CA ALA A 235 -23.74 30.70 -1.78
C ALA A 235 -22.39 30.80 -2.52
N ALA A 236 -21.96 29.74 -3.20
CA ALA A 236 -20.67 29.69 -3.89
C ALA A 236 -20.71 28.70 -5.07
N PRO A 237 -21.50 28.96 -6.13
CA PRO A 237 -21.81 27.98 -7.17
C PRO A 237 -20.61 27.59 -8.03
N GLY A 238 -19.58 28.45 -8.09
CA GLY A 238 -18.33 28.18 -8.79
C GLY A 238 -17.33 27.30 -8.02
N LEU A 239 -17.61 26.93 -6.76
CA LEU A 239 -16.74 26.03 -6.01
C LEU A 239 -16.92 24.58 -6.45
N ARG A 240 -15.81 23.85 -6.45
CA ARG A 240 -15.73 22.40 -6.69
C ARG A 240 -15.12 21.71 -5.47
N PRO A 241 -15.90 21.55 -4.39
CA PRO A 241 -15.40 20.91 -3.18
C PRO A 241 -15.20 19.40 -3.33
N ALA A 242 -15.70 18.78 -4.40
CA ALA A 242 -15.58 17.36 -4.65
C ALA A 242 -14.83 17.08 -5.96
N ASP A 243 -13.72 16.35 -5.87
CA ASP A 243 -13.15 15.67 -7.03
C ASP A 243 -14.05 14.49 -7.45
N VAL A 244 -14.62 13.80 -6.47
CA VAL A 244 -15.65 12.76 -6.64
C VAL A 244 -16.77 12.99 -5.65
N LEU A 245 -18.01 13.08 -6.13
CA LEU A 245 -19.21 13.12 -5.30
C LEU A 245 -19.85 11.72 -5.28
N THR A 246 -20.17 11.19 -4.09
CA THR A 246 -20.81 9.87 -3.98
C THR A 246 -21.56 9.67 -2.66
N SER A 247 -22.68 8.98 -2.69
CA SER A 247 -23.43 8.52 -1.51
C SER A 247 -22.87 7.26 -0.85
N ALA A 248 -21.87 6.60 -1.45
CA ALA A 248 -21.38 5.32 -0.97
C ALA A 248 -20.29 5.40 0.11
N ALA A 249 -19.59 6.54 0.24
CA ALA A 249 -18.45 6.66 1.16
C ALA A 249 -18.85 6.93 2.62
N SER A 250 -20.06 7.48 2.85
CA SER A 250 -20.61 7.74 4.18
C SER A 250 -22.07 7.28 4.26
N PRO A 251 -22.43 6.38 5.20
CA PRO A 251 -23.83 6.00 5.39
C PRO A 251 -24.71 7.21 5.72
N GLY A 252 -25.76 7.42 4.93
CA GLY A 252 -26.78 8.46 5.17
C GLY A 252 -26.40 9.88 4.71
N LEU A 253 -25.22 10.08 4.12
CA LEU A 253 -24.79 11.38 3.60
C LEU A 253 -24.15 11.21 2.22
N THR A 254 -24.23 12.25 1.40
CA THR A 254 -23.40 12.36 0.19
C THR A 254 -22.00 12.83 0.60
N SER A 255 -20.96 12.18 0.11
CA SER A 255 -19.57 12.56 0.38
C SER A 255 -18.98 13.33 -0.79
N ALA A 256 -18.48 14.54 -0.52
CA ALA A 256 -17.58 15.29 -1.39
C ALA A 256 -16.14 14.83 -1.11
N LEU A 257 -15.64 13.90 -1.91
CA LEU A 257 -14.29 13.35 -1.79
C LEU A 257 -13.31 14.24 -2.55
N ASP A 258 -12.24 14.67 -1.89
CA ASP A 258 -11.23 15.58 -2.45
C ASP A 258 -9.84 14.98 -2.33
N VAL A 259 -9.21 14.65 -3.45
CA VAL A 259 -7.96 13.90 -3.53
C VAL A 259 -6.76 14.81 -3.25
N GLY A 260 -5.82 14.32 -2.43
CA GLY A 260 -4.53 14.94 -2.18
C GLY A 260 -3.40 13.93 -2.26
N VAL A 261 -2.31 14.29 -2.95
CA VAL A 261 -1.05 13.53 -2.91
C VAL A 261 0.03 14.43 -2.32
N ALA A 262 0.56 14.05 -1.16
CA ALA A 262 1.47 14.87 -0.36
C ALA A 262 2.91 14.34 -0.42
N SER A 263 3.89 15.23 -0.50
CA SER A 263 5.31 14.85 -0.38
C SER A 263 5.80 15.13 1.04
N PRO A 264 6.59 14.23 1.66
CA PRO A 264 7.25 14.49 2.92
C PRO A 264 8.38 15.53 2.80
N ASP A 265 8.84 15.84 1.58
CA ASP A 265 9.86 16.86 1.31
C ASP A 265 9.26 18.25 1.04
N ALA A 266 7.93 18.39 1.09
CA ALA A 266 7.28 19.68 0.93
C ALA A 266 7.53 20.59 2.15
N ALA A 267 7.69 21.90 1.91
CA ALA A 267 8.02 22.88 2.96
C ALA A 267 7.08 22.87 4.18
N ASN A 268 5.81 22.50 3.99
CA ASN A 268 4.81 22.41 5.06
C ASN A 268 4.35 20.97 5.33
N ALA A 269 5.20 19.97 5.08
CA ALA A 269 4.88 18.57 5.33
C ALA A 269 4.75 18.24 6.83
N GLY A 270 5.50 18.94 7.69
CA GLY A 270 5.56 18.62 9.11
C GLY A 270 6.08 17.20 9.36
N ALA A 271 5.72 16.60 10.48
CA ALA A 271 6.09 15.22 10.82
C ALA A 271 5.30 14.17 10.03
N ASP A 272 4.07 14.49 9.61
CA ASP A 272 3.22 13.64 8.78
C ASP A 272 2.66 14.46 7.61
N CYS A 273 3.16 14.17 6.41
CA CYS A 273 2.79 14.90 5.20
C CYS A 273 1.32 14.69 4.79
N ALA A 274 0.76 13.52 5.07
CA ALA A 274 -0.61 13.17 4.73
C ALA A 274 -1.60 13.89 5.68
N GLU A 275 -1.30 13.90 6.98
CA GLU A 275 -2.11 14.65 7.95
C GLU A 275 -2.03 16.16 7.70
N ALA A 276 -0.83 16.69 7.45
CA ALA A 276 -0.66 18.10 7.14
C ALA A 276 -1.46 18.52 5.88
N MET A 277 -1.50 17.66 4.85
CA MET A 277 -2.32 17.90 3.66
C MET A 277 -3.82 17.85 3.97
N ARG A 278 -4.27 16.87 4.76
CA ARG A 278 -5.68 16.75 5.16
C ARG A 278 -6.14 18.00 5.92
N VAL A 279 -5.35 18.46 6.90
CA VAL A 279 -5.63 19.68 7.67
C VAL A 279 -5.72 20.90 6.76
N ARG A 280 -4.76 21.09 5.84
CA ARG A 280 -4.80 22.20 4.87
C ARG A 280 -6.06 22.17 4.00
N LYS A 281 -6.39 21.01 3.44
CA LYS A 281 -7.60 20.84 2.61
C LYS A 281 -8.88 21.18 3.40
N ARG A 282 -9.01 20.70 4.64
CA ARG A 282 -10.14 21.08 5.51
C ARG A 282 -10.16 22.57 5.82
N ALA A 283 -9.01 23.19 6.08
CA ALA A 283 -8.92 24.62 6.35
C ALA A 283 -9.38 25.46 5.14
N THR A 284 -9.03 25.06 3.91
CA THR A 284 -9.47 25.72 2.67
C THR A 284 -11.00 25.81 2.58
N TYR A 285 -11.70 24.74 3.00
CA TYR A 285 -13.16 24.66 2.93
C TYR A 285 -13.86 24.97 4.26
N ALA A 286 -13.14 25.33 5.33
CA ALA A 286 -13.67 25.43 6.70
C ALA A 286 -14.94 26.29 6.80
N ARG A 287 -14.96 27.44 6.12
CA ARG A 287 -16.11 28.37 6.10
C ARG A 287 -17.36 27.80 5.40
N PHE A 288 -17.20 26.78 4.56
CA PHE A 288 -18.27 26.17 3.77
C PHE A 288 -18.76 24.85 4.36
N LEU A 289 -18.02 24.24 5.29
CA LEU A 289 -18.38 22.94 5.88
C LEU A 289 -19.78 22.91 6.51
N PRO A 290 -20.22 23.94 7.27
CA PRO A 290 -21.57 23.94 7.83
C PRO A 290 -22.66 23.96 6.75
N ALA A 291 -22.45 24.72 5.67
CA ALA A 291 -23.39 24.79 4.56
C ALA A 291 -23.44 23.48 3.77
N LEU A 292 -22.29 22.87 3.49
CA LEU A 292 -22.24 21.55 2.85
C LEU A 292 -23.01 20.50 3.68
N LEU A 293 -22.80 20.51 4.99
CA LEU A 293 -23.49 19.57 5.88
C LEU A 293 -25.01 19.81 5.93
N ALA A 294 -25.45 21.07 5.87
CA ALA A 294 -26.86 21.41 5.78
C ALA A 294 -27.52 20.88 4.49
N GLU A 295 -26.77 20.84 3.39
CA GLU A 295 -27.17 20.20 2.12
C GLU A 295 -27.01 18.65 2.14
N GLY A 296 -26.70 18.06 3.29
CA GLY A 296 -26.47 16.61 3.42
C GLY A 296 -25.16 16.13 2.78
N VAL A 297 -24.22 17.05 2.53
CA VAL A 297 -22.91 16.77 1.93
C VAL A 297 -21.79 16.83 2.97
N GLU A 298 -21.09 15.72 3.16
CA GLU A 298 -19.89 15.64 3.98
C GLU A 298 -18.63 15.85 3.12
N TYR A 299 -17.83 16.87 3.44
CA TYR A 299 -16.52 17.06 2.81
C TYR A 299 -15.44 16.17 3.45
N ARG A 300 -14.77 15.35 2.63
CA ARG A 300 -13.77 14.37 3.05
C ARG A 300 -12.52 14.42 2.17
N PRO A 301 -11.42 15.03 2.65
CA PRO A 301 -10.13 14.91 1.97
C PRO A 301 -9.65 13.46 2.00
N LEU A 302 -9.34 12.91 0.83
CA LEU A 302 -8.69 11.61 0.68
C LEU A 302 -7.23 11.85 0.32
N VAL A 303 -6.34 11.59 1.26
CA VAL A 303 -4.92 11.88 1.13
C VAL A 303 -4.09 10.61 1.04
N TRP A 304 -3.13 10.65 0.12
CA TRP A 304 -2.00 9.74 0.04
C TRP A 304 -0.68 10.50 0.18
N SER A 305 0.38 9.85 0.64
CA SER A 305 1.73 10.33 0.38
C SER A 305 2.14 10.05 -1.06
N CYS A 306 3.18 10.72 -1.56
CA CYS A 306 3.76 10.48 -2.89
C CYS A 306 4.38 9.07 -3.02
N TRP A 307 4.47 8.33 -1.92
CA TRP A 307 4.92 6.94 -1.86
C TRP A 307 3.76 5.94 -1.77
N GLY A 308 2.53 6.43 -1.71
CA GLY A 308 1.31 5.61 -1.67
C GLY A 308 0.77 5.29 -0.28
N ARG A 309 1.33 5.89 0.80
CA ARG A 309 0.77 5.72 2.15
C ARG A 309 -0.60 6.37 2.21
N GLU A 310 -1.61 5.67 2.69
CA GLU A 310 -2.96 6.20 2.89
C GLU A 310 -3.04 6.93 4.23
N HIS A 311 -3.71 8.08 4.24
CA HIS A 311 -4.21 8.62 5.51
C HIS A 311 -5.34 7.72 6.06
N PRO A 312 -5.51 7.56 7.40
CA PRO A 312 -6.58 6.74 7.97
C PRO A 312 -7.99 7.02 7.43
N ASP A 313 -8.34 8.30 7.23
CA ASP A 313 -9.63 8.69 6.61
C ASP A 313 -9.78 8.16 5.18
N THR A 314 -8.68 8.11 4.42
CA THR A 314 -8.62 7.53 3.08
C THR A 314 -8.85 6.03 3.13
N THR A 315 -8.15 5.32 4.03
CA THR A 315 -8.33 3.88 4.23
C THR A 315 -9.78 3.54 4.59
N ALA A 316 -10.40 4.32 5.47
CA ALA A 316 -11.79 4.14 5.87
C ALA A 316 -12.75 4.36 4.68
N ALA A 317 -12.56 5.44 3.91
CA ALA A 317 -13.40 5.74 2.74
C ALA A 317 -13.28 4.65 1.65
N LEU A 318 -12.05 4.24 1.29
CA LEU A 318 -11.83 3.18 0.31
C LEU A 318 -12.44 1.84 0.74
N THR A 319 -12.28 1.49 2.02
CA THR A 319 -12.87 0.27 2.59
C THR A 319 -14.39 0.31 2.50
N GLN A 320 -15.00 1.45 2.83
CA GLN A 320 -16.44 1.62 2.76
C GLN A 320 -16.96 1.56 1.32
N LEU A 321 -16.30 2.23 0.37
CA LEU A 321 -16.63 2.16 -1.05
C LEU A 321 -16.54 0.72 -1.57
N ALA A 322 -15.47 -0.01 -1.25
CA ALA A 322 -15.31 -1.40 -1.65
C ALA A 322 -16.40 -2.31 -1.05
N ARG A 323 -16.77 -2.11 0.21
CA ARG A 323 -17.88 -2.84 0.86
C ARG A 323 -19.21 -2.59 0.15
N GLN A 324 -19.51 -1.34 -0.18
CA GLN A 324 -20.73 -1.00 -0.90
C GLN A 324 -20.74 -1.59 -2.32
N ALA A 325 -19.61 -1.49 -3.03
CA ALA A 325 -19.45 -2.09 -4.35
C ALA A 325 -19.65 -3.61 -4.32
N ALA A 326 -19.08 -4.30 -3.32
CA ALA A 326 -19.26 -5.74 -3.15
C ALA A 326 -20.73 -6.09 -2.90
N ARG A 327 -21.40 -5.38 -1.99
CA ARG A 327 -22.83 -5.58 -1.70
C ARG A 327 -23.70 -5.40 -2.94
N ARG A 328 -23.51 -4.33 -3.71
CA ARG A 328 -24.29 -4.07 -4.93
C ARG A 328 -24.08 -5.13 -6.01
N ARG A 329 -22.89 -5.74 -6.05
CA ARG A 329 -22.53 -6.80 -6.99
C ARG A 329 -22.88 -8.20 -6.48
N GLY A 330 -23.51 -8.32 -5.32
CA GLY A 330 -23.82 -9.62 -4.71
C GLY A 330 -22.59 -10.39 -4.23
N ALA A 331 -21.44 -9.74 -4.08
CA ALA A 331 -20.21 -10.37 -3.59
C ALA A 331 -20.15 -10.32 -2.05
N SER A 332 -19.75 -11.43 -1.43
CA SER A 332 -19.59 -11.55 0.02
C SER A 332 -18.28 -10.96 0.55
N ASP A 333 -17.26 -10.81 -0.31
CA ASP A 333 -15.94 -10.29 0.04
C ASP A 333 -15.61 -9.02 -0.76
N TYR A 334 -15.29 -7.94 -0.05
CA TYR A 334 -14.89 -6.66 -0.63
C TYR A 334 -13.39 -6.53 -0.87
N ARG A 335 -12.58 -7.40 -0.25
CA ARG A 335 -11.12 -7.29 -0.27
C ARG A 335 -10.53 -7.36 -1.69
N PRO A 336 -11.03 -8.18 -2.63
CA PRO A 336 -10.53 -8.17 -4.01
C PRO A 336 -10.75 -6.82 -4.71
N LEU A 337 -11.93 -6.19 -4.51
CA LEU A 337 -12.23 -4.87 -5.07
C LEU A 337 -11.33 -3.80 -4.47
N LEU A 338 -11.11 -3.84 -3.15
CA LEU A 338 -10.22 -2.92 -2.45
C LEU A 338 -8.77 -3.08 -2.92
N ARG A 339 -8.27 -4.31 -3.02
CA ARG A 339 -6.91 -4.61 -3.52
C ARG A 339 -6.73 -4.07 -4.93
N ARG A 340 -7.69 -4.34 -5.83
CA ARG A 340 -7.64 -3.84 -7.22
C ARG A 340 -7.63 -2.31 -7.27
N ALA A 341 -8.48 -1.65 -6.48
CA ALA A 341 -8.50 -0.19 -6.43
C ALA A 341 -7.16 0.37 -5.92
N ARG A 342 -6.59 -0.22 -4.86
CA ARG A 342 -5.28 0.15 -4.33
C ARG A 342 -4.13 -0.07 -5.31
N ALA A 343 -4.15 -1.16 -6.07
CA ALA A 343 -3.17 -1.42 -7.12
C ALA A 343 -3.22 -0.33 -8.20
N ARG A 344 -4.42 0.01 -8.69
CA ARG A 344 -4.63 1.08 -9.68
C ARG A 344 -4.20 2.45 -9.17
N ILE A 345 -4.58 2.80 -7.94
CA ILE A 345 -4.17 4.06 -7.30
C ILE A 345 -2.65 4.10 -7.11
N GLY A 346 -2.05 2.99 -6.67
CA GLY A 346 -0.60 2.86 -6.53
C GLY A 346 0.13 3.09 -7.86
N ALA A 347 -0.37 2.49 -8.95
CA ALA A 347 0.16 2.71 -10.29
C ALA A 347 -0.01 4.18 -10.74
N ALA A 348 -1.16 4.81 -10.48
CA ALA A 348 -1.35 6.24 -10.77
C ALA A 348 -0.37 7.14 -9.99
N ILE A 349 -0.10 6.84 -8.72
CA ILE A 349 0.91 7.55 -7.91
C ILE A 349 2.33 7.32 -8.45
N ALA A 350 2.66 6.09 -8.85
CA ALA A 350 3.95 5.77 -9.47
C ALA A 350 4.16 6.50 -10.82
N ARG A 351 3.13 6.52 -11.67
CA ARG A 351 3.14 7.28 -12.93
C ARG A 351 3.30 8.78 -12.68
N ARG A 352 2.56 9.32 -11.70
CA ARG A 352 2.72 10.71 -11.25
C ARG A 352 4.16 11.01 -10.85
N ALA A 353 4.75 10.15 -10.02
CA ALA A 353 6.13 10.31 -9.56
C ALA A 353 7.13 10.35 -10.73
N ALA A 354 7.02 9.39 -11.66
CA ALA A 354 7.86 9.34 -12.85
C ALA A 354 7.68 10.55 -13.77
N GLY A 355 6.43 10.98 -14.00
CA GLY A 355 6.12 12.16 -14.80
C GLY A 355 6.73 13.43 -14.20
N MET A 356 6.55 13.64 -12.89
CA MET A 356 7.14 14.77 -12.16
C MET A 356 8.66 14.78 -12.26
N LEU A 357 9.31 13.62 -12.09
CA LEU A 357 10.76 13.49 -12.25
C LEU A 357 11.19 13.89 -13.65
N ARG A 358 10.59 13.31 -14.71
CA ARG A 358 10.94 13.64 -16.09
C ARG A 358 10.76 15.12 -16.40
N ALA A 359 9.71 15.76 -15.89
CA ALA A 359 9.49 17.18 -16.10
C ALA A 359 10.62 18.05 -15.55
N CYS A 360 11.24 17.62 -14.44
CA CYS A 360 12.35 18.31 -13.78
C CYS A 360 13.71 17.97 -14.38
N MET A 361 13.90 16.75 -14.90
CA MET A 361 15.19 16.30 -15.47
C MET A 361 15.56 17.07 -16.76
N PRO A 362 16.85 17.35 -16.98
CA PRO A 362 17.36 17.88 -18.25
C PRO A 362 17.03 16.96 -19.43
N THR A 363 16.87 17.53 -20.63
CA THR A 363 16.46 16.78 -21.83
C THR A 363 17.41 15.64 -22.18
N GLN A 364 18.71 15.80 -21.90
CA GLN A 364 19.77 14.84 -22.22
C GLN A 364 19.73 13.54 -21.39
N LEU A 365 18.91 13.48 -20.33
CA LEU A 365 18.82 12.35 -19.40
C LEU A 365 17.42 11.71 -19.40
N ARG A 366 16.64 11.95 -20.46
CA ARG A 366 15.27 11.41 -20.60
C ARG A 366 15.21 10.12 -21.38
N GLU A 367 16.21 9.88 -22.21
CA GLU A 367 16.51 8.64 -22.93
C GLU A 367 17.39 7.77 -22.03
#